data_AF-A0A7W8E667-F1
#
_entry.id   AF-A0A7W8E667-F1
#
_cell.length_a   1.000
_cell.length_b   1.000
_cell.length_c   1.000
_cell.angle_alpha   90.00
_cell.angle_beta   90.00
_cell.angle_gamma   90.00
#
_symmetry.space_group_name_H-M   'P 1'
#
loop_
_entity.id
_entity.type
_entity.pdbx_description
1 polymer ?
#
loop_
_entity_poly.entity_id
_entity_poly.type
_entity_poly.pdbx_seq_one_letter_code
_entity_poly.pdbx_strand_id
1 'polypeptide(L)'
;MPTHHNLDRYLEEYIAAAGIGEDRKEPMFRTTRGRSGELTTNPLLQSDVWRMIRRRALATGIKTEIGCHTFRATGITAYLKNGGRLEIAQQMAAHESARTTGVYDRRSDEVSLDEIERMGI
;
A
#
# COMPACT_ATOMS: atom_id res chain seq x y z
N MET A 1 11.46 -5.93 7.44
CA MET A 1 10.77 -4.63 7.44
C MET A 1 9.86 -4.58 8.65
N PRO A 2 10.02 -3.62 9.57
CA PRO A 2 9.07 -3.45 10.66
C PRO A 2 7.69 -3.08 10.08
N THR A 3 6.65 -3.67 10.66
CA THR A 3 5.25 -3.48 10.27
C THR A 3 4.52 -2.68 11.33
N HIS A 4 3.45 -2.02 10.92
CA HIS A 4 2.57 -1.34 11.86
C HIS A 4 1.72 -2.38 12.59
N HIS A 5 1.49 -2.24 13.90
CA HIS A 5 0.74 -3.22 14.71
C HIS A 5 -0.65 -3.58 14.14
N ASN A 6 -1.35 -2.61 13.52
CA ASN A 6 -2.60 -2.89 12.81
C ASN A 6 -2.44 -3.89 11.65
N LEU A 7 -1.33 -3.82 10.90
CA LEU A 7 -1.05 -4.78 9.84
C LEU A 7 -0.84 -6.17 10.44
N ASP A 8 -0.06 -6.28 11.52
CA ASP A 8 0.19 -7.56 12.19
C ASP A 8 -1.14 -8.20 12.62
N ARG A 9 -2.00 -7.42 13.29
CA ARG A 9 -3.34 -7.88 13.68
C ARG A 9 -4.16 -8.36 12.49
N TYR A 10 -4.21 -7.59 11.39
CA TYR A 10 -5.00 -7.99 10.22
C TYR A 10 -4.45 -9.25 9.53
N LEU A 11 -3.13 -9.44 9.55
CA LEU A 11 -2.52 -10.66 9.01
C LEU A 11 -2.81 -11.87 9.90
N GLU A 12 -2.74 -11.71 11.22
CA GLU A 12 -3.11 -12.75 12.19
C GLU A 12 -4.58 -13.16 12.06
N GLU A 13 -5.50 -12.18 12.03
CA GLU A 13 -6.93 -12.42 11.83
C GLU A 13 -7.20 -13.14 10.50
N TYR A 14 -6.52 -12.74 9.42
CA TYR A 14 -6.63 -13.41 8.12
C TYR A 14 -6.11 -14.85 8.17
N ILE A 15 -4.91 -15.09 8.72
CA ILE A 15 -4.29 -16.43 8.79
C ILE A 15 -5.19 -17.38 9.60
N ALA A 16 -5.73 -16.91 10.72
CA ALA A 16 -6.64 -17.66 11.57
C ALA A 16 -7.95 -17.99 10.83
N ALA A 17 -8.58 -16.99 10.21
CA ALA A 17 -9.83 -17.18 9.47
C ALA A 17 -9.66 -18.06 8.22
N ALA A 18 -8.49 -17.99 7.57
CA ALA A 18 -8.14 -18.81 6.43
C ALA A 18 -7.78 -20.26 6.80
N GLY A 19 -7.44 -20.52 8.07
CA GLY A 19 -7.03 -21.85 8.53
C GLY A 19 -5.67 -22.30 8.00
N ILE A 20 -4.76 -21.36 7.71
CA ILE A 20 -3.48 -21.64 7.01
C ILE A 20 -2.24 -21.52 7.90
N GLY A 21 -2.41 -21.43 9.22
CA GLY A 21 -1.32 -21.17 10.16
C GLY A 21 -0.19 -22.21 10.15
N GLU A 22 -0.52 -23.47 9.84
CA GLU A 22 0.46 -24.56 9.77
C GLU A 22 1.13 -24.69 8.39
N ASP A 23 0.57 -24.06 7.35
CA ASP A 23 1.02 -24.19 5.96
C ASP A 23 2.21 -23.25 5.65
N ARG A 24 3.33 -23.43 6.36
CA ARG A 24 4.46 -22.48 6.36
C ARG A 24 5.18 -22.29 5.02
N LYS A 25 4.98 -23.18 4.05
CA LYS A 25 5.61 -23.13 2.72
C LYS A 25 4.64 -22.75 1.59
N GLU A 26 3.35 -22.68 1.90
CA GLU A 26 2.32 -22.39 0.92
C GLU A 26 2.09 -20.88 0.76
N PRO A 27 1.44 -20.43 -0.32
CA PRO A 27 1.10 -19.02 -0.48
C PRO A 27 0.22 -18.51 0.66
N MET A 28 0.61 -17.38 1.24
CA MET A 28 -0.17 -16.71 2.29
C MET A 28 -1.51 -16.20 1.73
N PHE A 29 -1.48 -15.48 0.60
CA PHE A 29 -2.68 -14.99 -0.06
C PHE A 29 -3.09 -15.96 -1.18
N ARG A 30 -4.29 -16.52 -1.05
CA ARG A 30 -4.80 -17.58 -1.93
C ARG A 30 -6.04 -17.12 -2.70
N THR A 31 -6.28 -17.73 -3.86
CA THR A 31 -7.51 -17.46 -4.63
C THR A 31 -8.72 -18.17 -4.03
N THR A 32 -9.94 -17.68 -4.32
CA THR A 32 -11.19 -18.32 -3.91
C THR A 32 -11.79 -19.16 -5.04
N ARG A 33 -12.48 -20.26 -4.71
CA ARG A 33 -13.22 -21.06 -5.69
C ARG A 33 -14.50 -20.34 -6.13
N GLY A 34 -14.44 -19.62 -7.24
CA GLY A 34 -15.59 -18.87 -7.74
C GLY A 34 -16.11 -17.88 -6.69
N ARG A 35 -17.41 -17.96 -6.35
CA ARG A 35 -18.05 -17.14 -5.31
C ARG A 35 -18.33 -17.91 -4.01
N SER A 36 -17.70 -19.06 -3.79
CA SER A 36 -17.98 -19.90 -2.61
C SER A 36 -17.42 -19.33 -1.31
N GLY A 37 -16.41 -18.46 -1.38
CA GLY A 37 -15.66 -18.01 -0.21
C GLY A 37 -14.62 -19.03 0.28
N GLU A 38 -14.54 -20.22 -0.33
CA GLU A 38 -13.53 -21.23 -0.02
C GLU A 38 -12.20 -20.87 -0.67
N LEU A 39 -11.11 -20.85 0.12
CA LEU A 39 -9.76 -20.66 -0.38
C LEU A 39 -9.27 -21.93 -1.08
N THR A 40 -8.57 -21.74 -2.21
CA THR A 40 -7.80 -22.80 -2.89
C THR A 40 -6.36 -22.81 -2.38
N THR A 41 -5.52 -23.71 -2.87
CA THR A 41 -4.06 -23.69 -2.62
C THR A 41 -3.30 -22.82 -3.62
N ASN A 42 -3.97 -22.26 -4.63
CA ASN A 42 -3.31 -21.46 -5.66
C ASN A 42 -2.99 -20.05 -5.14
N PRO A 43 -1.80 -19.50 -5.49
CA PRO A 43 -1.43 -18.14 -5.10
C PRO A 43 -2.35 -17.11 -5.76
N LEU A 44 -2.65 -16.04 -5.03
CA LEU A 44 -3.34 -14.87 -5.58
C LEU A 44 -2.47 -14.17 -6.63
N LEU A 45 -3.01 -13.94 -7.83
CA LEU A 45 -2.26 -13.31 -8.91
C LEU A 45 -2.25 -11.79 -8.79
N GLN A 46 -1.23 -11.14 -9.34
CA GLN A 46 -1.15 -9.68 -9.38
C GLN A 46 -2.37 -9.02 -10.06
N SER A 47 -2.87 -9.64 -11.13
CA SER A 47 -4.07 -9.16 -11.84
C SER A 47 -5.33 -9.25 -10.97
N ASP A 48 -5.41 -10.23 -10.07
CA ASP A 48 -6.52 -10.35 -9.12
C ASP A 48 -6.46 -9.25 -8.07
N VAL A 49 -5.27 -8.94 -7.56
CA VAL A 49 -5.05 -7.80 -6.64
C VAL A 49 -5.46 -6.48 -7.30
N TRP A 50 -5.07 -6.25 -8.56
CA TRP A 50 -5.49 -5.06 -9.30
C TRP A 50 -7.02 -5.00 -9.42
N ARG A 51 -7.68 -6.09 -9.83
CA ARG A 51 -9.16 -6.15 -9.89
C ARG A 51 -9.80 -5.90 -8.52
N MET A 52 -9.22 -6.42 -7.43
CA MET A 52 -9.68 -6.18 -6.06
C MET A 52 -9.59 -4.72 -5.65
N ILE A 53 -8.52 -4.02 -6.04
CA ILE A 53 -8.34 -2.59 -5.78
C ILE A 53 -9.33 -1.78 -6.61
N ARG A 54 -9.47 -2.07 -7.90
CA ARG A 54 -10.43 -1.37 -8.78
C ARG A 54 -11.86 -1.46 -8.26
N ARG A 55 -12.32 -2.63 -7.80
CA ARG A 55 -13.66 -2.78 -7.21
C ARG A 55 -13.86 -1.88 -5.98
N ARG A 56 -12.87 -1.81 -5.08
CA ARG A 56 -12.93 -0.96 -3.89
C ARG A 56 -12.90 0.53 -4.24
N ALA A 57 -12.06 0.93 -5.18
CA ALA A 57 -11.98 2.30 -5.68
C ALA A 57 -13.32 2.78 -6.25
N LEU A 58 -13.98 1.92 -7.05
CA LEU A 58 -15.31 2.21 -7.60
C LEU A 58 -16.37 2.33 -6.50
N ALA A 59 -16.35 1.44 -5.51
CA ALA A 59 -17.30 1.46 -4.40
C ALA A 59 -17.18 2.74 -3.54
N THR A 60 -16.00 3.36 -3.48
CA THR A 60 -15.77 4.61 -2.74
C THR A 60 -15.81 5.86 -3.62
N GLY A 61 -16.15 5.73 -4.92
CA GLY A 61 -16.25 6.86 -5.84
C GLY A 61 -14.91 7.43 -6.32
N ILE A 62 -13.79 6.74 -6.09
CA ILE A 62 -12.47 7.17 -6.59
C ILE A 62 -12.44 6.97 -8.11
N LYS A 63 -12.54 8.08 -8.85
CA LYS A 63 -12.52 8.09 -10.32
C LYS A 63 -11.12 7.85 -10.89
N THR A 64 -10.08 8.31 -10.19
CA THR A 64 -8.69 8.14 -10.59
C THR A 64 -8.32 6.66 -10.63
N GLU A 65 -7.52 6.27 -11.62
CA GLU A 65 -6.99 4.91 -11.64
C GLU A 65 -5.95 4.71 -10.53
N ILE A 66 -6.25 3.79 -9.60
CA ILE A 66 -5.38 3.44 -8.49
C ILE A 66 -5.07 1.94 -8.49
N GLY A 67 -3.86 1.60 -8.03
CA GLY A 67 -3.36 0.22 -7.94
C GLY A 67 -2.23 0.09 -6.91
N CYS A 68 -1.54 -1.06 -6.93
CA CYS A 68 -0.46 -1.35 -5.98
C CYS A 68 0.67 -0.31 -5.98
N HIS A 69 1.04 0.21 -7.16
CA HIS A 69 2.05 1.26 -7.27
C HIS A 69 1.58 2.59 -6.67
N THR A 70 0.28 2.91 -6.80
CA THR A 70 -0.30 4.09 -6.13
C THR A 70 -0.15 3.97 -4.61
N PHE A 71 -0.48 2.83 -4.03
CA PHE A 71 -0.35 2.61 -2.58
C PHE A 71 1.10 2.72 -2.10
N ARG A 72 2.05 2.19 -2.88
CA ARG A 72 3.47 2.33 -2.59
C ARG A 72 3.91 3.81 -2.60
N ALA A 73 3.53 4.56 -3.64
CA ALA A 73 3.81 5.99 -3.72
C ALA A 73 3.20 6.76 -2.54
N THR A 74 1.92 6.51 -2.24
CA THR A 74 1.21 7.13 -1.10
C THR A 74 1.89 6.82 0.23
N GLY A 75 2.33 5.58 0.46
CA GLY A 75 3.04 5.21 1.68
C GLY A 75 4.37 5.95 1.86
N ILE A 76 5.17 6.06 0.79
CA ILE A 76 6.44 6.80 0.81
C ILE A 76 6.18 8.29 1.06
N THR A 77 5.25 8.89 0.33
CA THR A 77 4.89 10.30 0.50
C THR A 77 4.35 10.59 1.90
N ALA A 78 3.46 9.75 2.42
CA ALA A 78 2.92 9.93 3.77
C ALA A 78 4.01 9.80 4.85
N TYR A 79 4.93 8.85 4.71
CA TYR A 79 6.06 8.73 5.63
C TYR A 79 6.93 10.00 5.64
N LEU A 80 7.28 10.52 4.45
CA LEU A 80 8.10 11.73 4.32
C LEU A 80 7.38 12.98 4.84
N LYS A 81 6.10 13.16 4.52
CA LYS A 81 5.29 14.27 5.04
C LYS A 81 5.19 14.28 6.57
N ASN A 82 5.16 13.11 7.19
CA ASN A 82 5.16 12.97 8.65
C ASN A 82 6.57 13.06 9.28
N GLY A 83 7.51 13.77 8.64
CA GLY A 83 8.86 13.99 9.16
C GLY A 83 9.82 12.81 9.00
N GLY A 84 9.44 11.78 8.24
CA GLY A 84 10.32 10.67 7.90
C GLY A 84 11.58 11.10 7.15
N ARG A 85 12.68 10.37 7.34
CA ARG A 85 13.97 10.65 6.66
C ARG A 85 14.01 10.02 5.28
N LEU A 86 14.56 10.74 4.30
CA LEU A 86 14.66 10.25 2.92
C LEU A 86 15.46 8.94 2.83
N GLU A 87 16.56 8.81 3.58
CA GLU A 87 17.37 7.58 3.57
C GLU A 87 16.55 6.36 4.03
N ILE A 88 15.69 6.54 5.03
CA ILE A 88 14.85 5.46 5.55
C ILE A 88 13.74 5.14 4.55
N ALA A 89 13.12 6.15 3.95
CA ALA A 89 12.13 5.95 2.89
C ALA A 89 12.72 5.16 1.71
N GLN A 90 13.96 5.47 1.31
CA GLN A 90 14.68 4.76 0.26
C GLN A 90 14.91 3.29 0.62
N GLN A 91 15.36 3.01 1.85
CA GLN A 91 15.56 1.65 2.36
C GLN A 91 14.23 0.87 2.42
N MET A 92 13.17 1.49 2.92
CA MET A 92 11.83 0.90 3.00
C MET A 92 11.29 0.52 1.62
N ALA A 93 11.56 1.37 0.63
CA ALA A 93 11.17 1.13 -0.74
C ALA A 93 12.13 0.16 -1.47
N ALA A 94 13.33 -0.12 -0.95
CA ALA A 94 14.38 -0.82 -1.68
C ALA A 94 14.72 -0.14 -3.02
N HIS A 95 14.82 1.19 -3.01
CA HIS A 95 15.28 1.97 -4.16
C HIS A 95 16.81 2.05 -4.19
N GLU A 96 17.41 1.77 -5.34
CA GLU A 96 18.85 1.91 -5.54
C GLU A 96 19.32 3.37 -5.41
N SER A 97 18.49 4.33 -5.80
CA SER A 97 18.83 5.75 -5.83
C SER A 97 17.96 6.59 -4.89
N ALA A 98 18.59 7.54 -4.18
CA ALA A 98 17.87 8.57 -3.44
C ALA A 98 17.01 9.43 -4.38
N ARG A 99 17.45 9.64 -5.64
CA ARG A 99 16.71 10.42 -6.63
C ARG A 99 15.33 9.83 -6.93
N THR A 100 15.22 8.50 -7.07
CA THR A 100 13.93 7.84 -7.33
C THR A 100 13.01 7.85 -6.12
N THR A 101 13.55 8.01 -4.92
CA THR A 101 12.74 8.22 -3.71
C THR A 101 12.32 9.68 -3.57
N GLY A 102 13.21 10.61 -3.93
CA GLY A 102 12.97 12.06 -3.82
C GLY A 102 11.76 12.56 -4.62
N VAL A 103 11.37 11.88 -5.70
CA VAL A 103 10.15 12.25 -6.46
C VAL A 103 8.86 12.16 -5.63
N TYR A 104 8.90 11.42 -4.51
CA TYR A 104 7.77 11.26 -3.58
C TYR A 104 7.83 12.25 -2.41
N ASP A 105 8.91 13.01 -2.25
CA ASP A 105 9.02 14.06 -1.24
C ASP A 105 8.25 15.29 -1.70
N ARG A 106 7.03 15.43 -1.20
CA ARG A 106 6.10 16.51 -1.58
C ARG A 106 6.01 17.62 -0.53
N ARG A 107 6.95 17.67 0.43
CA ARG A 107 6.96 18.69 1.50
C ARG A 107 7.11 20.12 0.96
N SER A 108 7.89 20.28 -0.11
CA SER A 108 8.06 21.57 -0.79
C SER A 108 6.76 22.11 -1.41
N ASP A 109 5.81 21.25 -1.76
CA ASP A 109 4.53 21.68 -2.34
C ASP A 109 3.59 22.27 -1.28
N GLU A 110 3.71 21.82 -0.02
CA GLU A 110 2.90 22.36 1.07
C GLU A 110 3.40 23.75 1.47
N VAL A 111 4.72 23.94 1.50
CA VAL A 111 5.33 25.26 1.74
C VAL A 111 4.87 26.26 0.67
N SER A 112 4.81 25.86 -0.60
CA SER A 112 4.38 26.77 -1.67
C SER A 112 2.88 27.11 -1.61
N LEU A 113 2.01 26.18 -1.20
CA LEU A 113 0.59 26.46 -0.99
C LEU A 113 0.37 27.46 0.15
N ASP A 114 1.02 27.26 1.30
CA ASP A 114 0.93 28.17 2.44
C ASP A 114 1.45 29.58 2.10
N GLU A 115 2.53 29.67 1.32
CA GLU A 115 3.07 30.95 0.83
C GLU A 115 2.11 31.65 -0.13
N ILE A 116 1.44 30.91 -1.02
CA ILE A 116 0.44 31.45 -1.95
C ILE A 116 -0.84 31.87 -1.21
N GLU A 117 -1.33 31.09 -0.25
CA GLU A 117 -2.52 31.44 0.55
C GLU A 117 -2.31 32.68 1.44
N ARG A 118 -1.05 33.02 1.78
CA ARG A 118 -0.72 34.30 2.43
C ARG A 118 -0.78 35.50 1.49
N MET A 119 -0.68 35.30 0.19
CA MET A 119 -0.94 36.34 -0.81
C MET A 119 -2.46 36.50 -0.94
N GLY A 120 -3.09 37.08 0.07
CA GLY A 120 -4.53 37.32 0.09
C GLY A 120 -4.96 38.10 -1.15
N ILE A 121 -5.81 37.48 -1.96
CA ILE A 121 -6.61 38.11 -3.02
C ILE A 121 -8.07 38.08 -2.61
#